data_AF-A0A7S4D9F0-F1
#
_entry.id   AF-A0A7S4D9F0-F1
#
_cell.length_a   1.000
_cell.length_b   1.000
_cell.length_c   1.000
_cell.angle_alpha   90.00
_cell.angle_beta   90.00
_cell.angle_gamma   90.00
#
_symmetry.space_group_name_H-M   'P 1'
#
loop_
_entity.id
_entity.type
_entity.pdbx_description
1 polymer ?
#
loop_
_entity_poly.entity_id
_entity_poly.type
_entity_poly.pdbx_seq_one_letter_code
_entity_poly.pdbx_strand_id
1 'polypeptide(L)'
;MLNCNRVVHYVVLVPPILHKAPSLSFFLPGGPNEARKPKNKDPSEFMKWDYVSSWLNMKKKFYEVQPDFREVHAPWAHRREAYEEYLAETRPSFGLDRRNEETGEVQQATWPDCHETYFYRVWDADHPDLKLRAYNRFMHCDTCLDFNDNIQKHQFNPDKRMIYEEAKRKHYDDVMSERMAYEGRILEARNYPKHFLSMVIDGSDNGEYGLPHFARKGHEDEKGHKQLFSLYGAIVHGHFTKCYTFSKRLEGGSNVTVNILDDLLKTLRKRNIKLPPKLCLQLDNTSKDNKNVGLLTYCRMLVETGVFKEISVHFLPVGHTHCDVGGYTLFANLFIYVCS
;
A
#
# COMPACT_ATOMS: atom_id res chain seq x y z
N MET A 1 -38.77 -27.56 16.37
CA MET A 1 -38.91 -27.30 14.92
C MET A 1 -37.73 -26.46 14.48
N LEU A 2 -36.72 -27.13 13.93
CA LEU A 2 -35.50 -26.54 13.38
C LEU A 2 -35.84 -25.95 12.01
N ASN A 3 -35.75 -24.62 11.85
CA ASN A 3 -35.66 -23.99 10.53
C ASN A 3 -34.26 -23.38 10.41
N CYS A 4 -33.31 -24.27 10.17
CA CYS A 4 -31.94 -23.96 9.79
C CYS A 4 -31.95 -23.69 8.28
N ASN A 5 -32.04 -22.42 7.89
CA ASN A 5 -31.78 -21.98 6.52
C ASN A 5 -31.31 -20.52 6.55
N ARG A 6 -30.09 -20.30 7.02
CA ARG A 6 -29.25 -19.20 6.56
C ARG A 6 -27.93 -19.81 6.12
N VAL A 7 -27.83 -20.01 4.81
CA VAL A 7 -26.63 -20.45 4.12
C VAL A 7 -25.51 -19.45 4.45
N VAL A 8 -24.48 -19.92 5.15
CA VAL A 8 -23.22 -19.19 5.31
C VAL A 8 -22.42 -19.44 4.04
N HIS A 9 -22.43 -18.48 3.13
CA HIS A 9 -21.55 -18.50 1.97
C HIS A 9 -20.16 -18.02 2.39
N TYR A 10 -19.22 -18.96 2.51
CA TYR A 10 -17.81 -18.66 2.28
C TYR A 10 -17.61 -18.63 0.77
N VAL A 11 -17.34 -17.45 0.19
CA VAL A 11 -16.88 -17.35 -1.20
C VAL A 11 -15.51 -16.70 -1.18
N VAL A 12 -14.49 -17.56 -1.23
CA VAL A 12 -13.17 -17.22 -1.75
C VAL A 12 -13.25 -17.45 -3.25
N LEU A 13 -13.72 -16.47 -4.02
CA LEU A 13 -13.54 -16.33 -5.47
C LEU A 13 -13.82 -14.86 -5.83
N VAL A 14 -12.82 -14.17 -6.35
CA VAL A 14 -12.97 -12.84 -6.96
C VAL A 14 -13.21 -13.04 -8.45
N PRO A 15 -14.42 -12.82 -8.99
CA PRO A 15 -14.61 -12.63 -10.42
C PRO A 15 -14.25 -11.19 -10.81
N PRO A 16 -13.64 -10.96 -11.99
CA PRO A 16 -13.30 -9.62 -12.45
C PRO A 16 -14.59 -8.87 -12.81
N ILE A 17 -14.96 -7.87 -12.03
CA ILE A 17 -16.04 -6.94 -12.39
C ILE A 17 -15.44 -5.81 -13.22
N LEU A 18 -15.62 -5.92 -14.54
CA LEU A 18 -15.42 -4.85 -15.51
C LEU A 18 -16.48 -3.76 -15.30
N HIS A 19 -16.10 -2.65 -14.66
CA HIS A 19 -16.85 -1.40 -14.76
C HIS A 19 -15.94 -0.24 -15.16
N LYS A 20 -16.38 0.49 -16.19
CA LYS A 20 -15.72 1.64 -16.80
C LYS A 20 -15.33 2.66 -15.74
N ALA A 21 -14.04 2.97 -15.67
CA ALA A 21 -13.50 4.04 -14.84
C ALA A 21 -14.14 5.39 -15.22
N PRO A 22 -14.68 6.16 -14.27
CA PRO A 22 -15.02 7.55 -14.52
C PRO A 22 -13.74 8.38 -14.67
N SER A 23 -13.77 9.35 -15.59
CA SER A 23 -12.69 10.29 -15.86
C SER A 23 -12.27 11.03 -14.57
N LEU A 24 -11.10 10.67 -14.02
CA LEU A 24 -10.47 11.36 -12.90
C LEU A 24 -9.82 12.66 -13.38
N SER A 25 -10.40 13.80 -12.99
CA SER A 25 -9.69 15.08 -12.99
C SER A 25 -8.81 15.16 -11.73
N PHE A 26 -7.51 14.91 -11.88
CA PHE A 26 -6.53 14.99 -10.80
C PHE A 26 -6.15 16.45 -10.53
N PHE A 27 -6.41 16.93 -9.30
CA PHE A 27 -5.70 18.08 -8.74
C PHE A 27 -4.38 17.57 -8.12
N LEU A 28 -3.26 17.92 -8.73
CA LEU A 28 -1.90 17.65 -8.24
C LEU A 28 -1.38 18.85 -7.42
N PRO A 29 -0.96 18.70 -6.15
CA PRO A 29 -0.18 19.72 -5.47
C PRO A 29 1.33 19.43 -5.62
N GLY A 30 2.06 20.35 -6.26
CA GLY A 30 3.52 20.31 -6.41
C GLY A 30 3.96 20.40 -7.87
N GLY A 31 4.24 21.61 -8.34
CA GLY A 31 4.68 21.83 -9.73
C GLY A 31 6.07 21.25 -10.00
N PRO A 32 6.28 20.49 -11.10
CA PRO A 32 7.59 20.02 -11.51
C PRO A 32 8.46 21.15 -12.05
N ASN A 33 9.77 20.91 -12.09
CA ASN A 33 10.81 21.84 -12.54
C ASN A 33 10.68 22.07 -14.08
N GLU A 34 9.97 23.12 -14.50
CA GLU A 34 9.62 23.42 -15.90
C GLU A 34 10.82 23.48 -16.87
N ALA A 35 12.04 23.64 -16.36
CA ALA A 35 13.25 23.78 -17.17
C ALA A 35 13.63 22.53 -17.98
N ARG A 36 13.19 21.32 -17.58
CA ARG A 36 13.57 20.03 -18.21
C ARG A 36 12.48 19.41 -19.09
N LYS A 37 11.24 19.92 -19.04
CA LYS A 37 10.18 19.48 -19.94
C LYS A 37 10.48 19.92 -21.37
N PRO A 38 10.06 19.16 -22.40
CA PRO A 38 10.31 19.54 -23.80
C PRO A 38 9.66 20.90 -24.09
N LYS A 39 10.49 21.93 -24.26
CA LYS A 39 10.04 23.26 -24.67
C LYS A 39 9.79 23.24 -26.19
N ASN A 40 8.54 23.49 -26.60
CA ASN A 40 8.11 23.60 -28.01
C ASN A 40 8.41 22.38 -28.91
N LYS A 41 7.77 21.23 -28.63
CA LYS A 41 7.70 20.12 -29.60
C LYS A 41 6.29 19.57 -29.73
N ASP A 42 6.07 18.87 -30.84
CA ASP A 42 4.86 18.18 -31.29
C ASP A 42 3.95 17.72 -30.13
N PRO A 43 2.63 18.00 -30.15
CA PRO A 43 1.67 17.56 -29.13
C PRO A 43 1.78 16.07 -28.74
N SER A 44 2.21 15.22 -29.66
CA SER A 44 2.45 13.79 -29.41
C SER A 44 3.61 13.52 -28.44
N GLU A 45 4.68 14.30 -28.47
CA GLU A 45 5.82 14.19 -27.53
C GLU A 45 5.41 14.63 -26.12
N PHE A 46 4.58 15.67 -26.00
CA PHE A 46 4.04 16.12 -24.71
C PHE A 46 3.16 15.03 -24.08
N MET A 47 2.27 14.44 -24.88
CA MET A 47 1.40 13.35 -24.45
C MET A 47 2.22 12.12 -24.00
N LYS A 48 3.27 11.76 -24.76
CA LYS A 48 4.20 10.68 -24.43
C LYS A 48 4.97 10.90 -23.13
N TRP A 49 5.40 12.15 -22.87
CA TRP A 49 6.04 12.52 -21.60
C TRP A 49 5.11 12.29 -20.42
N ASP A 50 3.87 12.77 -20.50
CA ASP A 50 2.88 12.65 -19.44
C ASP A 50 2.50 11.19 -19.16
N TYR A 51 2.44 10.35 -20.21
CA TYR A 51 2.24 8.91 -20.04
C TYR A 51 3.39 8.28 -19.24
N VAL A 52 4.65 8.43 -19.66
CA VAL A 52 5.79 7.86 -18.91
C VAL A 52 5.80 8.37 -17.46
N SER A 53 5.56 9.67 -17.27
CA SER A 53 5.51 10.29 -15.94
C SER A 53 4.36 9.75 -15.08
N SER A 54 3.19 9.50 -15.68
CA SER A 54 2.03 8.91 -15.01
C SER A 54 2.28 7.45 -14.60
N TRP A 55 2.94 6.67 -15.45
CA TRP A 55 3.31 5.30 -15.13
C TRP A 55 4.30 5.24 -13.95
N LEU A 56 5.33 6.10 -13.96
CA LEU A 56 6.27 6.20 -12.84
C LEU A 56 5.56 6.64 -11.54
N ASN A 57 4.65 7.61 -11.61
CA ASN A 57 3.81 8.01 -10.47
C ASN A 57 2.94 6.86 -9.95
N MET A 58 2.34 6.08 -10.85
CA MET A 58 1.55 4.91 -10.47
C MET A 58 2.43 3.90 -9.74
N LYS A 59 3.62 3.60 -10.26
CA LYS A 59 4.58 2.70 -9.61
C LYS A 59 5.05 3.20 -8.25
N LYS A 60 5.34 4.50 -8.13
CA LYS A 60 5.74 5.16 -6.87
C LYS A 60 4.75 4.94 -5.73
N LYS A 61 3.45 4.88 -6.01
CA LYS A 61 2.42 4.59 -4.99
C LYS A 61 2.59 3.22 -4.32
N PHE A 62 3.22 2.28 -5.02
CA PHE A 62 3.43 0.93 -4.53
C PHE A 62 4.78 0.75 -3.83
N TYR A 63 5.63 1.78 -3.82
CA TYR A 63 6.98 1.72 -3.30
C TYR A 63 7.17 2.58 -2.06
N GLU A 64 8.17 2.23 -1.26
CA GLU A 64 8.39 2.79 0.06
C GLU A 64 8.97 4.20 0.00
N VAL A 65 8.33 5.14 0.70
CA VAL A 65 8.86 6.48 0.96
C VAL A 65 9.86 6.40 2.14
N GLN A 66 11.10 6.83 1.91
CA GLN A 66 12.14 6.89 2.94
C GLN A 66 11.87 8.01 3.94
N PRO A 67 12.16 7.77 5.23
CA PRO A 67 11.85 8.70 6.32
C PRO A 67 12.64 10.01 6.23
N ASP A 68 13.89 9.94 5.76
CA ASP A 68 14.85 11.03 5.92
C ASP A 68 14.74 12.09 4.82
N PHE A 69 14.36 11.70 3.59
CA PHE A 69 14.45 12.56 2.40
C PHE A 69 13.17 12.62 1.55
N ARG A 70 12.06 12.00 1.98
CA ARG A 70 10.83 11.80 1.16
C ARG A 70 11.11 11.16 -0.20
N GLU A 71 12.21 10.43 -0.32
CA GLU A 71 12.58 9.70 -1.53
C GLU A 71 11.79 8.40 -1.61
N VAL A 72 11.35 8.01 -2.80
CA VAL A 72 10.68 6.72 -3.03
C VAL A 72 11.74 5.72 -3.51
N HIS A 73 11.91 4.61 -2.80
CA HIS A 73 12.88 3.60 -3.17
C HIS A 73 12.22 2.46 -3.93
N ALA A 74 12.55 2.33 -5.21
CA ALA A 74 12.03 1.29 -6.06
C ALA A 74 12.81 -0.04 -5.90
N PRO A 75 12.16 -1.19 -6.15
CA PRO A 75 12.77 -2.51 -5.99
C PRO A 75 13.71 -2.90 -7.13
N TRP A 76 13.73 -2.14 -8.23
CA TRP A 76 14.60 -2.43 -9.36
C TRP A 76 16.07 -2.28 -8.99
N ALA A 77 16.88 -3.24 -9.39
CA ALA A 77 18.32 -3.13 -9.24
C ALA A 77 18.87 -2.04 -10.16
N HIS A 78 18.34 -1.97 -11.40
CA HIS A 78 18.84 -1.09 -12.46
C HIS A 78 17.64 -0.41 -13.16
N ARG A 79 17.84 0.80 -13.70
CA ARG A 79 16.74 1.55 -14.36
C ARG A 79 16.22 0.82 -15.60
N ARG A 80 17.06 -0.05 -16.18
CA ARG A 80 16.72 -0.88 -17.32
C ARG A 80 15.61 -1.88 -16.99
N GLU A 81 15.62 -2.47 -15.80
CA GLU A 81 14.54 -3.38 -15.38
C GLU A 81 13.20 -2.64 -15.33
N ALA A 82 13.19 -1.40 -14.82
CA ALA A 82 12.00 -0.56 -14.80
C ALA A 82 11.51 -0.20 -16.20
N TYR A 83 12.42 0.02 -17.15
CA TYR A 83 12.09 0.27 -18.55
C TYR A 83 11.54 -0.98 -19.25
N GLU A 84 12.12 -2.14 -18.99
CA GLU A 84 11.63 -3.43 -19.49
C GLU A 84 10.23 -3.74 -18.94
N GLU A 85 9.98 -3.46 -17.67
CA GLU A 85 8.65 -3.56 -17.05
C GLU A 85 7.66 -2.55 -17.65
N TYR A 86 8.08 -1.30 -17.87
CA TYR A 86 7.27 -0.30 -18.57
C TYR A 86 6.83 -0.83 -19.94
N LEU A 87 7.75 -1.31 -20.77
CA LEU A 87 7.42 -1.89 -22.08
C LEU A 87 6.52 -3.13 -21.95
N ALA A 88 6.76 -3.99 -20.97
CA ALA A 88 5.97 -5.19 -20.73
C ALA A 88 4.55 -4.90 -20.27
N GLU A 89 4.28 -3.74 -19.65
CA GLU A 89 2.92 -3.33 -19.25
C GLU A 89 2.23 -2.48 -20.31
N THR A 90 2.97 -1.63 -21.01
CA THR A 90 2.42 -0.73 -22.02
C THR A 90 2.12 -1.41 -23.34
N ARG A 91 2.88 -2.45 -23.70
CA ARG A 91 2.67 -3.22 -24.93
C ARG A 91 1.41 -4.11 -24.89
N PRO A 92 1.05 -4.76 -23.76
CA PRO A 92 -0.08 -5.68 -23.74
C PRO A 92 -1.38 -5.14 -23.12
N SER A 93 -1.45 -3.99 -22.42
CA SER A 93 -2.70 -3.65 -21.70
C SER A 93 -2.95 -2.17 -21.45
N PHE A 94 -3.92 -1.59 -22.19
CA PHE A 94 -5.19 -1.08 -21.62
C PHE A 94 -6.19 -0.93 -22.79
N GLY A 95 -7.04 -1.95 -22.97
CA GLY A 95 -8.14 -1.95 -23.94
C GLY A 95 -9.24 -0.95 -23.58
N LEU A 96 -8.96 0.34 -23.66
CA LEU A 96 -9.97 1.38 -23.82
C LEU A 96 -10.18 1.57 -25.32
N ASP A 97 -11.08 0.78 -25.88
CA ASP A 97 -11.51 0.91 -27.27
C ASP A 97 -12.11 2.31 -27.48
N ARG A 98 -11.40 3.19 -28.18
CA ARG A 98 -12.02 4.38 -28.77
C ARG A 98 -12.63 3.95 -30.09
N ARG A 99 -13.95 3.98 -30.15
CA ARG A 99 -14.69 3.78 -31.40
C ARG A 99 -14.63 5.08 -32.19
N ASN A 100 -14.02 5.05 -33.37
CA ASN A 100 -14.09 6.18 -34.28
C ASN A 100 -15.51 6.21 -34.88
N GLU A 101 -16.29 7.26 -34.58
CA GLU A 101 -17.70 7.36 -34.99
C GLU A 101 -17.88 7.50 -36.51
N GLU A 102 -16.84 7.90 -37.24
CA GLU A 102 -16.87 8.09 -38.69
C GLU A 102 -16.46 6.85 -39.48
N THR A 103 -15.57 6.00 -38.94
CA THR A 103 -15.01 4.84 -39.68
C THR A 103 -15.39 3.47 -39.09
N GLY A 104 -15.94 3.43 -37.87
CA GLY A 104 -16.29 2.18 -37.17
C GLY A 104 -15.10 1.35 -36.69
N GLU A 105 -13.87 1.82 -36.90
CA GLU A 105 -12.64 1.13 -36.49
C GLU A 105 -12.39 1.28 -34.98
N VAL A 106 -11.92 0.20 -34.36
CA VAL A 106 -11.51 0.15 -32.96
C VAL A 106 -10.02 0.51 -32.88
N GLN A 107 -9.69 1.71 -32.41
CA GLN A 107 -8.30 2.05 -32.09
C GLN A 107 -7.99 1.62 -30.66
N GLN A 108 -7.08 0.66 -30.53
CA GLN A 108 -6.56 0.16 -29.26
C GLN A 108 -5.68 1.27 -28.65
N ALA A 109 -6.07 1.82 -27.49
CA ALA A 109 -5.30 2.84 -26.79
C ALA A 109 -4.01 2.22 -26.21
N THR A 110 -2.99 2.12 -27.04
CA THR A 110 -1.65 1.66 -26.63
C THR A 110 -0.88 2.83 -26.04
N TRP A 111 -0.31 2.63 -24.86
CA TRP A 111 0.61 3.61 -24.28
C TRP A 111 1.81 3.73 -25.23
N PRO A 112 2.29 4.96 -25.55
CA PRO A 112 3.26 5.15 -26.62
C PRO A 112 4.63 4.56 -26.26
N ASP A 113 5.12 3.61 -27.07
CA ASP A 113 6.48 3.07 -26.96
C ASP A 113 7.51 4.21 -26.92
N CYS A 114 8.42 4.16 -25.95
CA CYS A 114 9.52 5.12 -25.84
C CYS A 114 10.87 4.41 -25.85
N HIS A 115 11.91 5.11 -26.32
CA HIS A 115 13.28 4.61 -26.25
C HIS A 115 13.80 4.73 -24.81
N GLU A 116 14.70 3.83 -24.39
CA GLU A 116 15.26 3.78 -23.03
C GLU A 116 15.80 5.14 -22.56
N THR A 117 16.55 5.84 -23.41
CA THR A 117 17.08 7.17 -23.11
C THR A 117 15.99 8.23 -22.89
N TYR A 118 14.84 8.10 -23.55
CA TYR A 118 13.69 8.97 -23.35
C TYR A 118 13.06 8.71 -21.98
N PHE A 119 12.87 7.44 -21.63
CA PHE A 119 12.33 7.03 -20.33
C PHE A 119 13.16 7.57 -19.16
N TYR A 120 14.50 7.43 -19.23
CA TYR A 120 15.40 7.97 -18.20
C TYR A 120 15.33 9.49 -18.10
N ARG A 121 15.19 10.19 -19.23
CA ARG A 121 15.04 11.65 -19.23
C ARG A 121 13.78 12.11 -18.51
N VAL A 122 12.65 11.43 -18.70
CA VAL A 122 11.39 11.72 -17.98
C VAL A 122 11.58 11.45 -16.49
N TRP A 123 12.18 10.32 -16.13
CA TRP A 123 12.48 9.97 -14.74
C TRP A 123 13.34 11.04 -14.06
N ASP A 124 14.45 11.44 -14.66
CA ASP A 124 15.38 12.42 -14.07
C ASP A 124 14.79 13.83 -13.95
N ALA A 125 13.75 14.14 -14.73
CA ALA A 125 13.11 15.44 -14.74
C ALA A 125 11.93 15.52 -13.76
N ASP A 126 11.01 14.55 -13.83
CA ASP A 126 9.75 14.60 -13.08
C ASP A 126 9.78 13.76 -11.79
N HIS A 127 10.67 12.75 -11.70
CA HIS A 127 10.74 11.81 -10.58
C HIS A 127 12.15 11.75 -9.95
N PRO A 128 12.79 12.88 -9.63
CA PRO A 128 14.13 12.88 -9.01
C PRO A 128 14.14 12.22 -7.62
N ASP A 129 12.98 12.15 -6.97
CA ASP A 129 12.73 11.50 -5.69
C ASP A 129 12.63 9.97 -5.80
N LEU A 130 12.41 9.42 -7.00
CA LEU A 130 12.40 7.98 -7.22
C LEU A 130 13.83 7.47 -7.39
N LYS A 131 14.35 6.79 -6.36
CA LYS A 131 15.70 6.23 -6.34
C LYS A 131 15.65 4.71 -6.48
N LEU A 132 16.68 4.17 -7.13
CA LEU A 132 16.95 2.74 -7.11
C LEU A 132 17.74 2.41 -5.85
N ARG A 133 17.35 1.33 -5.19
CA ARG A 133 17.95 0.98 -3.91
C ARG A 133 19.06 -0.05 -4.11
N ALA A 134 20.27 0.27 -3.66
CA ALA A 134 21.35 -0.72 -3.56
C ALA A 134 21.20 -1.63 -2.32
N TYR A 135 20.56 -1.15 -1.25
CA TYR A 135 20.35 -1.88 0.01
C TYR A 135 19.01 -1.53 0.67
N ASN A 136 18.16 -2.52 0.92
CA ASN A 136 16.88 -2.36 1.62
C ASN A 136 17.05 -2.54 3.14
N ARG A 137 16.54 -1.58 3.94
CA ARG A 137 16.51 -1.68 5.41
C ARG A 137 15.35 -2.55 5.92
N PHE A 138 14.38 -2.86 5.07
CA PHE A 138 13.21 -3.68 5.41
C PHE A 138 13.42 -5.14 5.04
N MET A 139 12.71 -6.01 5.75
CA MET A 139 12.66 -7.44 5.46
C MET A 139 12.05 -7.65 4.08
N HIS A 140 12.81 -8.30 3.20
CA HIS A 140 12.31 -8.69 1.89
C HIS A 140 11.27 -9.81 2.01
N CYS A 141 10.36 -9.89 1.05
CA CYS A 141 9.51 -11.07 0.90
C CYS A 141 10.38 -12.29 0.54
N ASP A 142 10.32 -13.32 1.37
CA ASP A 142 11.08 -14.56 1.17
C ASP A 142 10.78 -15.19 -0.19
N THR A 143 9.53 -15.13 -0.65
CA THR A 143 9.13 -15.61 -1.98
C THR A 143 9.84 -14.84 -3.09
N CYS A 144 9.93 -13.50 -2.98
CA CYS A 144 10.67 -12.69 -3.95
C CYS A 144 12.16 -13.00 -3.95
N LEU A 145 12.74 -13.21 -2.76
CA LEU A 145 14.15 -13.59 -2.63
C LEU A 145 14.40 -14.96 -3.28
N ASP A 146 13.58 -15.96 -2.97
CA ASP A 146 13.71 -17.30 -3.54
C ASP A 146 13.63 -17.26 -5.08
N PHE A 147 12.68 -16.52 -5.65
CA PHE A 147 12.62 -16.37 -7.10
C PHE A 147 13.86 -15.69 -7.68
N ASN A 148 14.33 -14.59 -7.09
CA ASN A 148 15.52 -13.89 -7.56
C ASN A 148 16.77 -14.78 -7.47
N ASP A 149 16.97 -15.47 -6.35
CA ASP A 149 18.10 -16.36 -6.14
C ASP A 149 18.08 -17.51 -7.15
N ASN A 150 16.90 -18.09 -7.42
CA ASN A 150 16.76 -19.16 -8.40
C ASN A 150 16.97 -18.69 -9.85
N ILE A 151 16.55 -17.46 -10.20
CA ILE A 151 16.82 -16.88 -11.53
C ILE A 151 18.33 -16.67 -11.74
N GLN A 152 19.05 -16.25 -10.69
CA GLN A 152 20.49 -15.97 -10.76
C GLN A 152 21.38 -17.23 -10.74
N LYS A 153 20.84 -18.41 -10.39
CA LYS A 153 21.62 -19.66 -10.38
C LYS A 153 22.06 -20.04 -11.80
N HIS A 154 23.37 -19.91 -12.05
CA HIS A 154 23.99 -20.28 -13.33
C HIS A 154 23.75 -21.75 -13.73
N GLN A 155 23.54 -22.64 -12.75
CA GLN A 155 23.33 -24.07 -12.95
C GLN A 155 21.96 -24.42 -13.57
N PHE A 156 21.01 -23.49 -13.58
CA PHE A 156 19.68 -23.74 -14.15
C PHE A 156 19.65 -23.50 -15.65
N ASN A 157 19.05 -24.46 -16.37
CA ASN A 157 18.74 -24.35 -17.80
C ASN A 157 17.77 -23.17 -18.05
N PRO A 158 17.87 -22.43 -19.16
CA PRO A 158 16.90 -21.43 -19.61
C PRO A 158 15.43 -21.73 -19.30
N ASP A 159 14.94 -22.94 -19.59
CA ASP A 159 13.54 -23.30 -19.35
C ASP A 159 13.15 -23.23 -17.87
N LYS A 160 14.05 -23.64 -16.97
CA LYS A 160 13.82 -23.54 -15.52
C LYS A 160 13.82 -22.09 -15.06
N ARG A 161 14.66 -21.23 -15.65
CA ARG A 161 14.67 -19.79 -15.33
C ARG A 161 13.37 -19.12 -15.74
N MET A 162 12.84 -19.45 -16.92
CA MET A 162 11.55 -18.94 -17.39
C MET A 162 10.39 -19.28 -16.42
N ILE A 163 10.39 -20.48 -15.83
CA ILE A 163 9.38 -20.86 -14.82
C ILE A 163 9.44 -19.93 -13.61
N TYR A 164 10.65 -19.63 -13.10
CA TYR A 164 10.80 -18.71 -11.96
C TYR A 164 10.49 -17.26 -12.32
N GLU A 165 10.81 -16.80 -13.54
CA GLU A 165 10.44 -15.49 -14.04
C GLU A 165 8.91 -15.33 -14.13
N GLU A 166 8.21 -16.35 -14.65
CA GLU A 166 6.76 -16.35 -14.72
C GLU A 166 6.11 -16.41 -13.34
N ALA A 167 6.62 -17.25 -12.43
CA ALA A 167 6.15 -17.31 -11.05
C ALA A 167 6.37 -15.99 -10.31
N LYS A 168 7.52 -15.35 -10.52
CA LYS A 168 7.82 -14.01 -9.99
C LYS A 168 6.83 -12.98 -10.52
N ARG A 169 6.58 -12.94 -11.83
CA ARG A 169 5.60 -12.02 -12.44
C ARG A 169 4.22 -12.21 -11.81
N LYS A 170 3.75 -13.45 -11.69
CA LYS A 170 2.46 -13.76 -11.08
C LYS A 170 2.38 -13.29 -9.62
N HIS A 171 3.43 -13.52 -8.83
CA HIS A 171 3.49 -13.03 -7.45
C HIS A 171 3.40 -11.50 -7.38
N TYR A 172 4.08 -10.78 -8.28
CA TYR A 172 3.94 -9.33 -8.37
C TYR A 172 2.53 -8.91 -8.78
N ASP A 173 1.91 -9.57 -9.76
CA ASP A 173 0.54 -9.30 -10.18
C ASP A 173 -0.44 -9.45 -9.01
N ASP A 174 -0.29 -10.50 -8.20
CA ASP A 174 -1.11 -10.75 -7.00
C ASP A 174 -0.90 -9.65 -5.94
N VAL A 175 0.35 -9.28 -5.66
CA VAL A 175 0.69 -8.19 -4.72
C VAL A 175 0.09 -6.86 -5.19
N MET A 176 0.19 -6.56 -6.49
CA MET A 176 -0.34 -5.32 -7.07
C MET A 176 -1.86 -5.30 -7.04
N SER A 177 -2.51 -6.42 -7.35
CA SER A 177 -3.96 -6.57 -7.27
C SER A 177 -4.47 -6.28 -5.85
N GLU A 178 -3.82 -6.83 -4.82
CA GLU A 178 -4.19 -6.57 -3.42
C GLU A 178 -4.01 -5.10 -3.03
N ARG A 179 -2.93 -4.46 -3.50
CA ARG A 179 -2.69 -3.02 -3.26
C ARG A 179 -3.72 -2.13 -3.96
N MET A 180 -4.08 -2.45 -5.21
CA MET A 180 -5.14 -1.75 -5.93
C MET A 180 -6.50 -1.93 -5.25
N ALA A 181 -6.78 -3.14 -4.75
CA ALA A 181 -8.01 -3.40 -4.01
C ALA A 181 -8.07 -2.58 -2.70
N TYR A 182 -6.94 -2.43 -2.01
CA TYR A 182 -6.84 -1.55 -0.83
C TYR A 182 -7.15 -0.09 -1.17
N GLU A 183 -6.50 0.47 -2.21
CA GLU A 183 -6.78 1.82 -2.71
C GLU A 183 -8.25 2.01 -3.11
N GLY A 184 -8.83 1.01 -3.79
CA GLY A 184 -10.24 0.98 -4.14
C GLY A 184 -11.15 1.16 -2.91
N ARG A 185 -10.89 0.43 -1.82
CA ARG A 185 -11.65 0.53 -0.57
C ARG A 185 -11.51 1.90 0.10
N ILE A 186 -10.34 2.54 0.00
CA ILE A 186 -10.16 3.91 0.48
C ILE A 186 -11.03 4.88 -0.32
N LEU A 187 -10.99 4.77 -1.65
CA LEU A 187 -11.79 5.62 -2.53
C LEU A 187 -13.28 5.41 -2.29
N GLU A 188 -13.73 4.17 -2.11
CA GLU A 188 -15.12 3.85 -1.76
C GLU A 188 -15.54 4.49 -0.44
N ALA A 189 -14.72 4.38 0.61
CA ALA A 189 -14.99 5.00 1.90
C ALA A 189 -15.04 6.54 1.83
N ARG A 190 -14.18 7.15 1.00
CA ARG A 190 -14.16 8.61 0.81
C ARG A 190 -15.36 9.12 -0.01
N ASN A 191 -15.70 8.42 -1.10
CA ASN A 191 -16.76 8.83 -2.02
C ASN A 191 -18.16 8.44 -1.53
N TYR A 192 -18.27 7.32 -0.81
CA TYR A 192 -19.52 6.76 -0.30
C TYR A 192 -19.47 6.53 1.22
N PRO A 193 -19.21 7.58 2.03
CA PRO A 193 -19.00 7.46 3.49
C PRO A 193 -20.25 6.99 4.27
N LYS A 194 -21.43 7.04 3.64
CA LYS A 194 -22.68 6.49 4.20
C LYS A 194 -22.80 4.98 4.04
N HIS A 195 -21.99 4.37 3.16
CA HIS A 195 -22.06 2.96 2.80
C HIS A 195 -20.83 2.19 3.28
N PHE A 196 -19.66 2.82 3.27
CA PHE A 196 -18.38 2.18 3.57
C PHE A 196 -17.57 2.98 4.58
N LEU A 197 -16.91 2.27 5.49
CA LEU A 197 -15.87 2.78 6.37
C LEU A 197 -14.61 1.98 6.11
N SER A 198 -13.50 2.65 5.83
CA SER A 198 -12.19 1.99 5.72
C SER A 198 -11.33 2.42 6.90
N MET A 199 -10.71 1.44 7.56
CA MET A 199 -9.73 1.68 8.61
C MET A 199 -8.49 0.84 8.35
N VAL A 200 -7.35 1.39 8.73
CA VAL A 200 -6.08 0.68 8.74
C VAL A 200 -5.43 0.83 10.10
N ILE A 201 -4.93 -0.27 10.66
CA ILE A 201 -4.19 -0.29 11.93
C ILE A 201 -2.85 -0.98 11.65
N ASP A 202 -1.77 -0.27 11.96
CA ASP A 202 -0.41 -0.76 11.82
C ASP A 202 0.36 -0.58 13.14
N GLY A 203 1.25 -1.51 13.44
CA GLY A 203 2.01 -1.55 14.67
C GLY A 203 3.50 -1.65 14.38
N SER A 204 4.29 -0.81 15.02
CA SER A 204 5.74 -0.90 15.00
C SER A 204 6.28 -1.37 16.34
N ASP A 205 7.24 -2.29 16.29
CA ASP A 205 8.00 -2.70 17.45
C ASP A 205 9.17 -1.74 17.70
N ASN A 206 8.97 -0.74 18.55
CA ASN A 206 10.01 0.21 18.96
C ASN A 206 10.88 -0.30 20.12
N GLY A 207 11.02 -1.62 20.28
CA GLY A 207 11.72 -2.27 21.39
C GLY A 207 13.15 -1.81 21.66
N GLU A 208 13.83 -1.20 20.69
CA GLU A 208 15.20 -0.69 20.85
C GLU A 208 15.28 0.69 21.52
N TYR A 209 14.19 1.48 21.50
CA TYR A 209 14.19 2.88 21.97
C TYR A 209 13.18 3.07 23.11
N GLY A 210 13.50 2.53 24.28
CA GLY A 210 12.70 2.78 25.49
C GLY A 210 12.81 4.21 26.01
N LEU A 211 11.74 4.67 26.66
CA LEU A 211 11.66 5.99 27.29
C LEU A 211 12.26 5.95 28.72
N PRO A 212 12.84 7.06 29.21
CA PRO A 212 13.02 8.35 28.53
C PRO A 212 14.13 8.34 27.47
N HIS A 213 13.92 9.10 26.40
CA HIS A 213 14.95 9.36 25.39
C HIS A 213 15.63 10.70 25.67
N PHE A 214 16.97 10.71 25.76
CA PHE A 214 17.75 11.93 26.04
C PHE A 214 18.53 12.37 24.80
N ALA A 215 18.51 13.67 24.50
CA ALA A 215 19.23 14.27 23.37
C ALA A 215 20.76 14.17 23.52
N ARG A 216 21.27 14.19 24.75
CA ARG A 216 22.65 13.81 25.11
C ARG A 216 22.56 12.63 26.06
N LYS A 217 23.26 11.55 25.75
CA LYS A 217 23.31 10.34 26.58
C LYS A 217 24.61 10.34 27.38
N GLY A 218 24.50 10.42 28.70
CA GLY A 218 25.60 10.11 29.61
C GLY A 218 25.71 8.60 29.86
N HIS A 219 26.85 8.17 30.40
CA HIS A 219 27.11 6.76 30.69
C HIS A 219 26.16 6.19 31.77
N GLU A 220 25.58 7.04 32.61
CA GLU A 220 24.57 6.69 33.62
C GLU A 220 23.16 6.59 33.03
N ASP A 221 22.81 7.44 32.06
CA ASP A 221 21.49 7.43 31.38
C ASP A 221 21.27 6.14 30.57
N GLU A 222 22.35 5.53 30.09
CA GLU A 222 22.30 4.25 29.38
C GLU A 222 22.04 3.07 30.33
N LYS A 223 22.52 3.16 31.58
CA LYS A 223 22.31 2.14 32.62
C LYS A 223 20.94 2.24 33.29
N GLY A 224 20.23 3.35 33.11
CA GLY A 224 18.89 3.57 33.66
C GLY A 224 17.84 2.61 33.08
N HIS A 225 16.80 2.30 33.87
CA HIS A 225 15.68 1.49 33.40
C HIS A 225 14.92 2.23 32.30
N LYS A 226 14.85 1.64 31.10
CA LYS A 226 14.07 2.16 29.99
C LYS A 226 12.74 1.44 29.89
N GLN A 227 11.65 2.20 29.88
CA GLN A 227 10.33 1.67 29.65
C GLN A 227 10.11 1.48 28.15
N LEU A 228 9.96 0.23 27.73
CA LEU A 228 9.67 -0.12 26.35
C LEU A 228 8.18 0.05 26.05
N PHE A 229 7.89 0.64 24.90
CA PHE A 229 6.55 0.81 24.37
C PHE A 229 6.48 0.28 22.94
N SER A 230 5.36 -0.35 22.60
CA SER A 230 4.95 -0.60 21.22
C SER A 230 4.08 0.56 20.76
N LEU A 231 4.25 0.98 19.49
CA LEU A 231 3.55 2.11 18.92
C LEU A 231 2.64 1.63 17.80
N TYR A 232 1.38 2.03 17.86
CA TYR A 232 0.38 1.67 16.86
C TYR A 232 -0.22 2.92 16.25
N GLY A 233 -0.35 2.92 14.92
CA GLY A 233 -0.98 3.97 14.14
C GLY A 233 -2.30 3.45 13.58
N ALA A 234 -3.34 4.26 13.66
CA ALA A 234 -4.63 3.94 13.09
C ALA A 234 -5.14 5.10 12.24
N ILE A 235 -5.47 4.83 10.98
CA ILE A 235 -6.10 5.80 10.08
C ILE A 235 -7.54 5.36 9.86
N VAL A 236 -8.47 6.28 10.12
CA VAL A 236 -9.88 6.16 9.73
C VAL A 236 -10.07 7.02 8.49
N HIS A 237 -10.12 6.37 7.32
CA HIS A 237 -10.08 7.07 6.04
C HIS A 237 -11.27 8.02 5.90
N GLY A 238 -10.98 9.29 5.58
CA GLY A 238 -11.99 10.36 5.46
C GLY A 238 -12.35 11.05 6.79
N HIS A 239 -11.78 10.64 7.92
CA HIS A 239 -12.16 11.18 9.23
C HIS A 239 -10.98 11.67 10.07
N PHE A 240 -10.10 10.79 10.54
CA PHE A 240 -8.98 11.16 11.42
C PHE A 240 -7.92 10.06 11.49
N THR A 241 -6.79 10.42 12.06
CA THR A 241 -5.71 9.50 12.40
C THR A 241 -5.43 9.57 13.89
N LYS A 242 -5.08 8.44 14.52
CA LYS A 242 -4.74 8.36 15.93
C LYS A 242 -3.55 7.43 16.14
N CYS A 243 -2.72 7.75 17.12
CA CYS A 243 -1.59 6.91 17.55
C CYS A 243 -1.83 6.41 18.97
N TYR A 244 -1.30 5.23 19.27
CA TYR A 244 -1.45 4.55 20.55
C TYR A 244 -0.10 3.99 21.01
N THR A 245 0.22 4.18 22.29
CA THR A 245 1.38 3.56 22.94
C THR A 245 0.91 2.49 23.90
N PHE A 246 1.50 1.31 23.80
CA PHE A 246 1.25 0.20 24.71
C PHE A 246 2.54 -0.18 25.41
N SER A 247 2.51 -0.25 26.74
CA SER A 247 3.67 -0.71 27.50
C SER A 247 3.95 -2.18 27.19
N LYS A 248 5.20 -2.52 26.86
CA LYS A 248 5.62 -3.92 26.66
C LYS A 248 5.56 -4.78 27.93
N ARG A 249 5.26 -4.18 29.09
CA ARG A 249 5.00 -4.95 30.32
C ARG A 249 3.67 -5.71 30.26
N LEU A 250 2.74 -5.25 29.42
CA LEU A 250 1.45 -5.91 29.23
C LEU A 250 1.57 -6.94 28.10
N GLU A 251 0.84 -8.04 28.25
CA GLU A 251 0.74 -9.03 27.18
C GLU A 251 0.11 -8.41 25.94
N GLY A 252 0.79 -8.58 24.79
CA GLY A 252 0.29 -8.18 23.49
C GLY A 252 -0.77 -9.14 22.94
N GLY A 253 -0.89 -9.23 21.62
CA GLY A 253 -1.90 -10.06 20.97
C GLY A 253 -3.10 -9.25 20.50
N SER A 254 -4.17 -9.95 20.11
CA SER A 254 -5.39 -9.33 19.58
C SER A 254 -6.07 -8.34 20.51
N ASN A 255 -5.84 -8.43 21.82
CA ASN A 255 -6.35 -7.46 22.79
C ASN A 255 -5.95 -6.02 22.43
N VAL A 256 -4.74 -5.82 21.89
CA VAL A 256 -4.25 -4.49 21.49
C VAL A 256 -5.06 -3.96 20.30
N THR A 257 -5.14 -4.74 19.21
CA THR A 257 -5.89 -4.36 18.00
C THR A 257 -7.38 -4.16 18.29
N VAL A 258 -7.98 -5.03 19.13
CA VAL A 258 -9.38 -4.92 19.56
C VAL A 258 -9.61 -3.65 20.37
N ASN A 259 -8.72 -3.33 21.32
CA ASN A 259 -8.84 -2.11 22.12
C ASN A 259 -8.71 -0.84 21.27
N ILE A 260 -7.76 -0.83 20.33
CA ILE A 260 -7.64 0.25 19.34
C ILE A 260 -8.95 0.38 18.54
N LEU A 261 -9.45 -0.72 17.98
CA LEU A 261 -10.67 -0.70 17.18
C LEU A 261 -11.88 -0.19 17.97
N ASP A 262 -12.06 -0.66 19.21
CA ASP A 262 -13.13 -0.21 20.11
C ASP A 262 -13.05 1.30 20.42
N ASP A 263 -11.85 1.80 20.71
CA ASP A 263 -11.63 3.22 20.96
C ASP A 263 -11.84 4.08 19.70
N LEU A 264 -11.48 3.60 18.51
CA LEU A 264 -11.80 4.27 17.24
C LEU A 264 -13.31 4.39 17.03
N LEU A 265 -14.07 3.31 17.27
CA LEU A 265 -15.53 3.31 17.17
C LEU A 265 -16.16 4.27 18.19
N LYS A 266 -15.68 4.27 19.43
CA LYS A 266 -16.08 5.24 20.47
C LYS A 266 -15.77 6.67 20.05
N THR A 267 -14.63 6.90 19.41
CA THR A 267 -14.22 8.22 18.92
C THR A 267 -15.14 8.69 17.78
N LEU A 268 -15.48 7.83 16.83
CA LEU A 268 -16.47 8.13 15.78
C LEU A 268 -17.82 8.53 16.38
N ARG A 269 -18.30 7.76 17.37
CA ARG A 269 -19.54 8.09 18.09
C ARG A 269 -19.46 9.43 18.82
N LYS A 270 -18.35 9.71 19.54
CA LYS A 270 -18.13 10.99 20.23
C LYS A 270 -18.12 12.19 19.27
N ARG A 271 -17.63 11.98 18.04
CA ARG A 271 -17.64 12.99 16.98
C ARG A 271 -18.96 13.07 16.22
N ASN A 272 -20.00 12.36 16.68
CA ASN A 272 -21.31 12.29 16.05
C ASN A 272 -21.27 11.82 14.58
N ILE A 273 -20.29 10.98 14.24
CA ILE A 273 -20.17 10.36 12.92
C ILE A 273 -21.01 9.09 12.93
N LYS A 274 -21.99 9.01 12.01
CA LYS A 274 -22.82 7.82 11.84
C LYS A 274 -21.99 6.71 11.20
N LEU A 275 -21.99 5.53 11.82
CA LEU A 275 -21.31 4.36 11.28
C LEU A 275 -22.06 3.86 10.02
N PRO A 276 -21.36 3.65 8.90
CA PRO A 276 -21.95 3.02 7.73
C PRO A 276 -22.11 1.51 7.96
N PRO A 277 -22.92 0.81 7.14
CA PRO A 277 -23.20 -0.60 7.34
C PRO A 277 -22.01 -1.53 7.06
N LYS A 278 -21.03 -1.12 6.26
CA LYS A 278 -19.86 -1.94 5.89
C LYS A 278 -18.57 -1.35 6.43
N LEU A 279 -17.75 -2.19 7.06
CA LEU A 279 -16.42 -1.85 7.53
C LEU A 279 -15.37 -2.68 6.78
N CYS A 280 -14.39 -2.01 6.19
CA CYS A 280 -13.19 -2.60 5.61
C CYS A 280 -12.01 -2.35 6.56
N LEU A 281 -11.46 -3.43 7.13
CA LEU A 281 -10.29 -3.39 8.00
C LEU A 281 -9.06 -3.86 7.23
N GLN A 282 -8.06 -2.99 7.11
CA GLN A 282 -6.73 -3.35 6.64
C GLN A 282 -5.80 -3.52 7.83
N LEU A 283 -5.20 -4.69 7.97
CA LEU A 283 -4.34 -5.04 9.10
C LEU A 283 -3.05 -5.70 8.62
N ASP A 284 -2.02 -5.63 9.47
CA ASP A 284 -0.80 -6.40 9.25
C ASP A 284 -1.07 -7.91 9.34
N ASN A 285 -0.35 -8.70 8.54
CA ASN A 285 -0.54 -10.14 8.40
C ASN A 285 0.20 -10.93 9.49
N THR A 286 -0.12 -10.61 10.75
CA THR A 286 0.51 -11.24 11.92
C THR A 286 -0.50 -12.12 12.65
N SER A 287 -0.22 -13.42 12.75
CA SER A 287 -1.07 -14.40 13.45
C SER A 287 -1.23 -14.10 14.93
N LYS A 288 -0.20 -13.53 15.57
CA LYS A 288 -0.23 -13.19 17.00
C LYS A 288 -1.30 -12.14 17.33
N ASP A 289 -1.37 -11.09 16.54
CA ASP A 289 -2.18 -9.91 16.86
C ASP A 289 -3.46 -9.83 16.03
N ASN A 290 -3.39 -10.06 14.72
CA ASN A 290 -4.50 -9.75 13.81
C ASN A 290 -5.16 -11.01 13.22
N LYS A 291 -4.37 -11.98 12.76
CA LYS A 291 -4.89 -13.22 12.14
C LYS A 291 -5.13 -14.31 13.19
N ASN A 292 -6.00 -14.04 14.16
CA ASN A 292 -6.39 -14.99 15.21
C ASN A 292 -7.88 -14.95 15.54
N VAL A 293 -8.32 -15.96 16.30
CA VAL A 293 -9.70 -16.13 16.75
C VAL A 293 -10.19 -14.93 17.55
N GLY A 294 -9.37 -14.34 18.42
CA GLY A 294 -9.77 -13.22 19.27
C GLY A 294 -10.28 -12.02 18.48
N LEU A 295 -9.50 -11.55 17.49
CA LEU A 295 -9.92 -10.44 16.64
C LEU A 295 -11.13 -10.80 15.79
N LEU A 296 -11.15 -11.99 15.17
CA LEU A 296 -12.26 -12.42 14.32
C LEU A 296 -13.56 -12.58 15.11
N THR A 297 -13.50 -13.08 16.35
CA THR A 297 -14.66 -13.16 17.26
C THR A 297 -15.17 -11.77 17.62
N TYR A 298 -14.29 -10.81 17.88
CA TYR A 298 -14.72 -9.42 18.13
C TYR A 298 -15.41 -8.81 16.91
N CYS A 299 -14.86 -8.97 15.70
CA CYS A 299 -15.51 -8.55 14.46
C CYS A 299 -16.87 -9.23 14.27
N ARG A 300 -16.97 -10.53 14.55
CA ARG A 300 -18.23 -11.27 14.48
C ARG A 300 -19.26 -10.72 15.46
N MET A 301 -18.87 -10.42 16.69
CA MET A 301 -19.74 -9.82 17.71
C MET A 301 -20.30 -8.47 17.23
N LEU A 302 -19.48 -7.62 16.59
CA LEU A 302 -19.94 -6.34 16.04
C LEU A 302 -21.00 -6.51 14.95
N VAL A 303 -20.92 -7.57 14.14
CA VAL A 303 -21.94 -7.88 13.13
C VAL A 303 -23.21 -8.43 13.78
N GLU A 304 -23.09 -9.36 14.72
CA GLU A 304 -24.23 -9.99 15.39
C GLU A 304 -25.02 -9.00 16.25
N THR A 305 -24.35 -8.03 16.86
CA THR A 305 -24.97 -6.94 17.62
C THR A 305 -25.54 -5.83 16.74
N GLY A 306 -25.35 -5.90 15.42
CA GLY A 306 -25.90 -4.95 14.46
C GLY A 306 -25.16 -3.61 14.39
N VAL A 307 -23.94 -3.52 14.95
CA VAL A 307 -23.08 -2.33 14.78
C VAL A 307 -22.70 -2.15 13.32
N PHE A 308 -22.37 -3.26 12.65
CA PHE A 308 -22.15 -3.33 11.21
C PHE A 308 -23.03 -4.43 10.61
N LYS A 309 -23.39 -4.32 9.33
CA LYS A 309 -24.00 -5.41 8.57
C LYS A 309 -22.95 -6.39 8.05
N GLU A 310 -21.77 -5.88 7.72
CA GLU A 310 -20.69 -6.62 7.10
C GLU A 310 -19.34 -6.03 7.53
N ILE A 311 -18.38 -6.90 7.84
CA ILE A 311 -16.99 -6.52 8.11
C ILE A 311 -16.09 -7.39 7.23
N SER A 312 -15.24 -6.74 6.44
CA SER A 312 -14.23 -7.39 5.60
C SER A 312 -12.86 -7.10 6.20
N VAL A 313 -12.08 -8.15 6.48
CA VAL A 313 -10.73 -8.04 7.04
C VAL A 313 -9.73 -8.44 5.96
N HIS A 314 -8.76 -7.57 5.69
CA HIS A 314 -7.79 -7.69 4.62
C HIS A 314 -6.37 -7.66 5.19
N PHE A 315 -5.50 -8.47 4.57
CA PHE A 315 -4.09 -8.60 4.91
C PHE A 315 -3.28 -8.50 3.63
N LEU A 316 -2.20 -7.75 3.65
CA LEU A 316 -1.23 -7.79 2.55
C LEU A 316 -0.32 -9.03 2.68
N PRO A 317 0.27 -9.51 1.58
CA PRO A 317 1.25 -10.60 1.63
C PRO A 317 2.44 -10.27 2.54
N VAL A 318 2.96 -11.28 3.23
CA VAL A 318 4.12 -11.14 4.13
C VAL A 318 5.34 -10.64 3.33
N GLY A 319 6.07 -9.67 3.89
CA GLY A 319 7.17 -8.98 3.18
C GLY A 319 6.72 -7.96 2.13
N HIS A 320 5.39 -7.76 1.99
CA HIS A 320 4.77 -6.69 1.21
C HIS A 320 3.74 -5.91 2.06
N THR A 321 3.86 -5.94 3.38
CA THR A 321 2.81 -5.55 4.34
C THR A 321 2.62 -4.05 4.55
N HIS A 322 3.55 -3.21 4.07
CA HIS A 322 3.43 -1.77 4.21
C HIS A 322 2.29 -1.20 3.33
N CYS A 323 1.20 -0.74 3.97
CA CYS A 323 0.08 0.04 3.42
C CYS A 323 0.31 1.56 3.58
N ASP A 324 -0.69 2.42 3.38
CA ASP A 324 -0.66 3.88 3.62
C ASP A 324 -0.15 4.31 4.99
N VAL A 325 -0.20 3.40 5.98
CA VAL A 325 0.39 3.58 7.31
C VAL A 325 1.86 3.17 7.34
N GLY A 326 2.50 3.03 6.17
CA GLY A 326 3.87 2.55 6.00
C GLY A 326 4.84 3.27 6.93
N GLY A 327 5.06 2.63 8.08
CA GLY A 327 6.19 2.67 8.99
C GLY A 327 6.64 3.99 9.61
N TYR A 328 6.51 5.16 8.97
CA TYR A 328 7.30 6.32 9.39
C TYR A 328 6.63 7.67 9.27
N THR A 329 5.73 7.96 8.33
CA THR A 329 5.20 9.34 8.22
C THR A 329 4.32 9.75 9.40
N LEU A 330 3.61 8.80 10.01
CA LEU A 330 2.90 9.02 11.28
C LEU A 330 3.79 8.78 12.50
N PHE A 331 4.66 7.76 12.45
CA PHE A 331 5.46 7.34 13.59
C PHE A 331 6.69 8.22 13.84
N ALA A 332 7.38 8.70 12.80
CA ALA A 332 8.54 9.59 12.90
C ALA A 332 8.14 11.00 13.33
N ASN A 333 7.01 11.52 12.84
CA ASN A 333 6.49 12.82 13.28
C ASN A 333 6.08 12.79 14.77
N LEU A 334 5.56 11.67 15.27
CA LEU A 334 5.24 11.53 16.69
C LEU A 334 6.50 11.37 17.55
N PHE A 335 7.54 10.69 17.06
CA PHE A 335 8.81 10.55 17.80
C PHE A 335 9.48 11.90 18.05
N ILE A 336 9.42 12.80 17.08
CA ILE A 336 9.89 14.19 17.24
C ILE A 336 9.04 14.91 18.30
N TYR A 337 7.72 14.79 18.24
CA TYR A 337 6.82 15.51 19.18
C TYR A 337 6.78 14.97 20.61
N VAL A 338 7.06 13.68 20.83
CA VAL A 338 7.09 13.06 22.17
C VAL A 338 8.46 13.24 22.84
N CYS A 339 9.52 13.47 22.05
CA CYS A 339 10.88 13.69 22.54
C CYS A 339 11.33 15.17 22.52
N SER A 340 10.46 16.10 22.11
CA SER A 340 10.64 17.56 22.23
C SER A 340 9.84 18.08 23.42
#